data_AF-A0A411ZK52-F1
#
_entry.id   AF-A0A411ZK52-F1
#
_cell.length_a   1.000
_cell.length_b   1.000
_cell.length_c   1.000
_cell.angle_alpha   90.00
_cell.angle_beta   90.00
_cell.angle_gamma   90.00
#
_symmetry.space_group_name_H-M   'P 1'
#
loop_
_entity.id
_entity.type
_entity.pdbx_description
1 polymer ?
#
loop_
_entity_poly.entity_id
_entity_poly.type
_entity_poly.pdbx_seq_one_letter_code
_entity_poly.pdbx_strand_id
1 'polypeptide(L)'
;MKYSALDIAHYIITYSCEMNMRITNLRLQKLLYFIQQEYLKDYGKPLFLDDICAWKYGPVVPNVYYIYSGYGGLPILNKYESNLPNEIKKYIEKIVDKLKNKDSWDLVNDTHKVNGAWDKIYKNGEGDRRCIPIDLILGDVK
;
A
#
# COMPACT_ATOMS: atom_id res chain seq x y z
N MET A 1 1.61 -17.77 -6.29
CA MET A 1 0.65 -16.63 -6.38
C MET A 1 0.95 -15.82 -7.62
N LYS A 2 0.03 -14.95 -8.07
CA LYS A 2 0.01 -14.45 -9.46
C LYS A 2 0.53 -13.01 -9.67
N TYR A 3 0.61 -12.17 -8.64
CA TYR A 3 0.97 -10.76 -8.77
C TYR A 3 2.08 -10.35 -7.80
N SER A 4 2.97 -9.47 -8.25
CA SER A 4 3.90 -8.76 -7.39
C SER A 4 3.29 -7.44 -6.91
N ALA A 5 3.75 -6.92 -5.77
CA ALA A 5 3.39 -5.58 -5.32
C ALA A 5 3.72 -4.50 -6.36
N LEU A 6 4.73 -4.73 -7.21
CA LEU A 6 5.08 -3.83 -8.30
C LEU A 6 4.02 -3.80 -9.40
N ASP A 7 3.42 -4.95 -9.76
CA ASP A 7 2.30 -4.99 -10.71
C ASP A 7 1.11 -4.17 -10.20
N ILE A 8 0.82 -4.26 -8.91
CA ILE A 8 -0.23 -3.48 -8.25
C ILE A 8 0.15 -1.99 -8.23
N ALA A 9 1.39 -1.66 -7.90
CA ALA A 9 1.89 -0.29 -7.87
C ALA A 9 1.80 0.40 -9.25
N HIS A 10 2.23 -0.29 -10.31
CA HIS A 10 2.12 0.19 -11.68
C HIS A 10 0.67 0.56 -12.03
N TYR A 11 -0.29 -0.30 -11.65
CA TYR A 11 -1.70 -0.02 -11.91
C TYR A 11 -2.22 1.17 -11.10
N ILE A 12 -1.89 1.26 -9.81
CA ILE A 12 -2.27 2.40 -8.96
C ILE A 12 -1.75 3.71 -9.56
N ILE A 13 -0.49 3.75 -10.00
CA ILE A 13 0.11 4.96 -10.58
C ILE A 13 -0.61 5.34 -11.87
N THR A 14 -0.76 4.41 -12.82
CA THR A 14 -1.44 4.67 -14.10
C THR A 14 -2.86 5.20 -13.87
N TYR A 15 -3.65 4.52 -13.04
CA TYR A 15 -5.02 4.92 -12.73
C TYR A 15 -5.08 6.28 -12.04
N SER A 16 -4.19 6.54 -11.07
CA SER A 16 -4.14 7.84 -10.39
C SER A 16 -3.82 8.97 -11.37
N CYS A 17 -2.90 8.75 -12.30
CA CYS A 17 -2.59 9.71 -13.36
C CYS A 17 -3.79 9.97 -14.28
N GLU A 18 -4.52 8.93 -14.69
CA GLU A 18 -5.71 9.04 -15.53
C GLU A 18 -6.85 9.81 -14.84
N MET A 19 -6.96 9.66 -13.52
CA MET A 19 -7.96 10.34 -12.70
C MET A 19 -7.50 11.72 -12.19
N ASN A 20 -6.35 12.24 -12.67
CA ASN A 20 -5.73 13.49 -12.18
C ASN A 20 -5.51 13.52 -10.66
N MET A 21 -5.27 12.36 -10.05
CA MET A 21 -4.98 12.22 -8.64
C MET A 21 -3.47 12.28 -8.40
N ARG A 22 -3.05 13.11 -7.43
CA ARG A 22 -1.64 13.18 -7.04
C ARG A 22 -1.21 11.90 -6.34
N ILE A 23 -0.22 11.20 -6.93
CA ILE A 23 0.39 10.01 -6.35
C ILE A 23 1.87 10.26 -6.05
N THR A 24 2.25 10.26 -4.77
CA THR A 24 3.65 10.32 -4.31
C THR A 24 4.10 8.94 -3.87
N ASN A 25 5.41 8.73 -3.66
CA ASN A 25 5.88 7.44 -3.13
C ASN A 25 5.25 7.14 -1.76
N LEU A 26 5.15 8.12 -0.86
CA LEU A 26 4.49 7.93 0.45
C LEU A 26 3.04 7.46 0.28
N ARG A 27 2.26 8.13 -0.56
CA ARG A 27 0.86 7.74 -0.82
C ARG A 27 0.76 6.36 -1.45
N LEU A 28 1.62 6.03 -2.41
CA LEU A 28 1.67 4.71 -3.05
C LEU A 28 1.89 3.60 -2.01
N GLN A 29 2.82 3.79 -1.07
CA GLN A 29 3.06 2.83 0.00
C GLN A 29 1.82 2.61 0.88
N LYS A 30 1.10 3.69 1.22
CA LYS A 30 -0.14 3.56 2.01
C LYS A 30 -1.24 2.85 1.23
N LEU A 31 -1.41 3.16 -0.05
CA LEU A 31 -2.41 2.50 -0.90
C LEU A 31 -2.13 1.01 -1.04
N LEU A 32 -0.88 0.60 -1.25
CA LEU A 32 -0.50 -0.82 -1.30
C LEU A 32 -0.87 -1.56 -0.02
N TYR A 33 -0.58 -0.96 1.14
CA TYR A 33 -0.95 -1.51 2.44
C TYR A 33 -2.47 -1.67 2.59
N PHE A 34 -3.24 -0.62 2.32
CA PHE A 34 -4.70 -0.67 2.46
C PHE A 34 -5.36 -1.63 1.46
N ILE A 35 -4.86 -1.72 0.23
CA ILE A 35 -5.34 -2.69 -0.76
C ILE A 35 -5.07 -4.12 -0.28
N GLN A 36 -3.87 -4.41 0.22
CA GLN A 36 -3.54 -5.73 0.77
C GLN A 36 -4.43 -6.05 1.98
N GLN A 37 -4.62 -5.08 2.87
CA GLN A 37 -5.44 -5.21 4.06
C GLN A 37 -6.92 -5.50 3.72
N GLU A 38 -7.53 -4.73 2.83
CA GLU A 38 -8.92 -4.96 2.39
C GLU A 38 -9.05 -6.27 1.61
N TYR A 39 -8.08 -6.62 0.77
CA TYR A 39 -8.12 -7.90 0.03
C TYR A 39 -8.00 -9.11 0.97
N LEU A 40 -7.14 -9.03 1.99
CA LEU A 40 -7.06 -10.04 3.05
C LEU A 40 -8.39 -10.18 3.79
N LYS A 41 -9.07 -9.07 4.09
CA LYS A 41 -10.38 -9.05 4.75
C LYS A 41 -11.44 -9.76 3.91
N ASP A 42 -11.53 -9.41 2.63
CA ASP A 42 -12.61 -9.87 1.77
C ASP A 42 -12.41 -11.32 1.28
N TYR A 43 -11.16 -11.75 1.08
CA TYR A 43 -10.84 -13.04 0.45
C TYR A 43 -10.07 -14.03 1.35
N GLY A 44 -9.66 -13.62 2.55
CA GLY A 44 -8.91 -14.47 3.49
C GLY A 44 -7.52 -14.88 3.00
N LYS A 45 -7.02 -14.28 1.92
CA LYS A 45 -5.72 -14.56 1.31
C LYS A 45 -5.09 -13.27 0.79
N PRO A 46 -3.75 -13.18 0.71
CA PRO A 46 -3.10 -11.96 0.26
C PRO A 46 -3.21 -11.74 -1.25
N LEU A 47 -3.17 -10.48 -1.67
CA LEU A 47 -3.16 -10.11 -3.10
C LEU A 47 -1.76 -10.30 -3.70
N PHE A 48 -0.73 -9.94 -2.94
CA PHE A 48 0.68 -10.15 -3.25
C PHE A 48 1.44 -10.67 -2.01
N LEU A 49 2.61 -11.26 -2.23
CA LEU A 49 3.45 -11.89 -1.18
C LEU A 49 4.70 -11.08 -0.82
N ASP A 50 4.95 -9.97 -1.50
CA ASP A 50 6.07 -9.08 -1.21
C ASP A 50 6.00 -8.59 0.24
N ASP A 51 7.17 -8.46 0.86
CA ASP A 51 7.30 -8.03 2.24
C ASP A 51 6.68 -6.65 2.46
N ILE A 52 5.94 -6.52 3.55
CA ILE A 52 5.48 -5.24 4.08
C ILE A 52 6.20 -5.01 5.40
N CYS A 53 6.98 -3.95 5.50
CA CYS A 53 7.83 -3.66 6.66
C CYS A 53 7.32 -2.46 7.45
N ALA A 54 7.49 -2.48 8.76
CA ALA A 54 7.14 -1.37 9.65
C ALA A 54 8.20 -0.27 9.59
N TRP A 55 7.93 0.82 8.86
CA TRP A 55 8.85 1.97 8.79
C TRP A 55 8.30 3.13 9.62
N LYS A 56 9.14 4.14 9.87
CA LYS A 56 8.78 5.34 10.65
C LYS A 56 7.43 6.00 10.29
N TYR A 57 7.06 6.02 9.01
CA TYR A 57 5.81 6.64 8.51
C TYR A 57 4.79 5.58 8.05
N GLY A 58 4.72 4.49 8.80
CA GLY A 58 3.79 3.40 8.56
C GLY A 58 4.38 2.25 7.74
N PRO A 59 3.54 1.27 7.35
CA PRO A 59 3.93 0.12 6.54
C PRO A 59 4.48 0.51 5.16
N VAL A 60 5.50 -0.20 4.68
CA VAL A 60 6.16 0.05 3.39
C VAL A 60 6.46 -1.28 2.72
N VAL A 61 6.19 -1.39 1.42
CA VAL A 61 6.66 -2.48 0.56
C VAL A 61 8.05 -2.09 0.02
N PRO A 62 9.16 -2.65 0.53
CA PRO A 62 10.49 -2.10 0.28
C PRO A 62 10.91 -2.12 -1.20
N ASN A 63 10.58 -3.20 -1.92
CA ASN A 63 10.93 -3.32 -3.33
C ASN A 63 10.27 -2.24 -4.21
N VAL A 64 9.02 -1.87 -3.91
CA VAL A 64 8.34 -0.75 -4.57
C VAL A 64 8.91 0.59 -4.09
N TYR A 65 9.18 0.73 -2.79
CA TYR A 65 9.70 1.97 -2.22
C TYR A 65 11.00 2.41 -2.90
N TYR A 66 11.96 1.50 -3.06
CA TYR A 66 13.27 1.85 -3.61
C TYR A 66 13.17 2.32 -5.06
N ILE A 67 12.28 1.72 -5.87
CA ILE A 67 12.04 2.13 -7.26
C ILE A 67 11.58 3.60 -7.34
N TYR A 68 10.68 4.01 -6.44
CA TYR A 68 10.08 5.35 -6.47
C TYR A 68 10.65 6.33 -5.45
N SER A 69 11.68 5.93 -4.70
CA SER A 69 12.29 6.74 -3.64
C SER A 69 12.89 8.05 -4.15
N GLY A 70 13.43 8.05 -5.37
CA GLY A 70 14.00 9.23 -6.03
C GLY A 70 13.00 10.36 -6.30
N TYR A 71 11.69 10.08 -6.33
CA TYR A 71 10.67 11.13 -6.46
C TYR A 71 10.50 11.94 -5.18
N GLY A 72 10.87 11.38 -4.02
CA GLY A 72 10.61 12.01 -2.72
C GLY A 72 9.13 12.40 -2.56
N GLY A 73 8.89 13.70 -2.37
CA GLY A 73 7.53 14.27 -2.25
C GLY A 73 6.89 14.69 -3.58
N LEU A 74 7.60 14.55 -4.70
CA LEU A 74 7.09 14.88 -6.04
C LEU A 74 6.12 13.79 -6.54
N PRO A 75 5.17 14.16 -7.41
CA PRO A 75 4.28 13.19 -8.02
C PRO A 75 5.03 12.23 -8.95
N ILE A 76 4.63 10.97 -8.92
CA ILE A 76 5.04 9.95 -9.89
C ILE A 76 4.09 10.06 -11.08
N LEU A 77 4.63 10.24 -12.28
CA LEU A 77 3.86 10.53 -13.50
C LEU A 77 4.03 9.45 -14.59
N ASN A 78 4.66 8.33 -14.25
CA ASN A 78 4.90 7.22 -15.17
C ASN A 78 3.58 6.56 -15.56
N LYS A 79 3.53 6.03 -16.79
CA LYS A 79 2.44 5.20 -17.27
C LYS A 79 2.96 3.81 -17.55
N TYR A 80 2.19 2.82 -17.11
CA TYR A 80 2.51 1.41 -17.25
C TYR A 80 1.34 0.67 -17.87
N GLU A 81 1.64 -0.25 -18.78
CA GLU A 81 0.68 -1.26 -19.21
C GLU A 81 0.43 -2.26 -18.09
N SER A 82 -0.81 -2.71 -17.94
CA SER A 82 -1.21 -3.62 -16.88
C SER A 82 -1.95 -4.84 -17.43
N ASN A 83 -1.36 -6.01 -17.17
CA ASN A 83 -1.93 -7.32 -17.47
C ASN A 83 -2.80 -7.87 -16.32
N LEU A 84 -3.11 -7.03 -15.32
CA LEU A 84 -4.02 -7.43 -14.23
C LEU A 84 -5.42 -7.73 -14.79
N PRO A 85 -6.10 -8.80 -14.34
CA PRO A 85 -7.48 -9.05 -14.70
C PRO A 85 -8.39 -7.88 -14.29
N ASN A 86 -9.47 -7.68 -15.05
CA ASN A 86 -10.41 -6.59 -14.81
C ASN A 86 -11.04 -6.61 -13.41
N GLU A 87 -11.22 -7.79 -12.80
CA GLU A 87 -11.73 -7.86 -11.41
C GLU A 87 -10.76 -7.21 -10.42
N ILE A 88 -9.45 -7.46 -10.58
CA ILE A 88 -8.41 -6.95 -9.69
C ILE A 88 -8.24 -5.46 -9.90
N LYS A 89 -8.30 -5.01 -11.17
CA LYS A 89 -8.30 -3.60 -11.53
C LYS A 89 -9.43 -2.85 -10.84
N LYS A 90 -10.68 -3.31 -10.99
CA LYS A 90 -11.85 -2.72 -10.33
C LYS A 90 -11.75 -2.75 -8.80
N TYR A 91 -11.15 -3.79 -8.23
CA TYR A 91 -10.91 -3.87 -6.80
C TYR A 91 -9.95 -2.78 -6.32
N ILE A 92 -8.81 -2.61 -7.02
CA ILE A 92 -7.84 -1.55 -6.73
C ILE A 92 -8.49 -0.17 -6.85
N GLU A 93 -9.19 0.08 -7.96
CA GLU A 93 -9.90 1.34 -8.23
C GLU A 93 -10.86 1.68 -7.09
N LYS A 94 -11.69 0.73 -6.65
CA LYS A 94 -12.62 0.91 -5.51
C LYS A 94 -11.91 1.43 -4.26
N ILE A 95 -10.75 0.87 -3.91
CA ILE A 95 -10.00 1.26 -2.71
C ILE A 95 -9.30 2.62 -2.92
N VAL A 96 -8.72 2.85 -4.10
CA VAL A 96 -8.11 4.15 -4.46
C VAL A 96 -9.15 5.26 -4.40
N ASP A 97 -10.34 5.04 -4.95
CA ASP A 97 -11.46 5.97 -4.94
C ASP A 97 -11.99 6.22 -3.52
N LYS A 98 -12.11 5.18 -2.70
CA LYS A 98 -12.51 5.28 -1.29
C LYS A 98 -11.56 6.21 -0.50
N LEU A 99 -10.27 6.21 -0.83
CA LEU A 99 -9.23 6.95 -0.12
C LEU A 99 -8.82 8.26 -0.81
N LYS A 100 -9.48 8.66 -1.90
CA LYS A 100 -9.04 9.81 -2.72
C LYS A 100 -9.07 11.16 -2.01
N ASN A 101 -9.98 11.33 -1.07
CA ASN A 101 -10.16 12.58 -0.31
C ASN A 101 -9.24 12.69 0.92
N LYS A 102 -8.51 11.62 1.25
CA LYS A 102 -7.51 11.63 2.33
C LYS A 102 -6.17 12.07 1.76
N ASP A 103 -5.44 12.93 2.47
CA ASP A 103 -4.08 13.26 2.07
C ASP A 103 -3.09 12.13 2.45
N SER A 104 -1.79 12.34 2.22
CA SER A 104 -0.80 11.29 2.54
C SER A 104 -0.61 11.09 4.05
N TRP A 105 -0.77 12.13 4.86
CA TRP A 105 -0.60 12.08 6.31
C TRP A 105 -1.82 11.52 7.02
N ASP A 106 -3.03 11.77 6.50
CA ASP A 106 -4.24 11.08 6.94
C ASP A 106 -4.07 9.56 6.84
N LEU A 107 -3.54 9.09 5.72
CA LEU A 107 -3.26 7.68 5.50
C LEU A 107 -2.15 7.14 6.41
N VAL A 108 -1.12 7.95 6.71
CA VAL A 108 -0.09 7.57 7.70
C VAL A 108 -0.73 7.40 9.07
N ASN A 109 -1.52 8.37 9.51
CA ASN A 109 -2.21 8.34 10.81
C ASN A 109 -3.13 7.11 10.92
N ASP A 110 -3.88 6.79 9.87
CA ASP A 110 -4.72 5.60 9.81
C ASP A 110 -3.90 4.30 9.99
N THR A 111 -2.67 4.25 9.48
CA THR A 111 -1.78 3.09 9.66
C THR A 111 -1.15 2.99 11.05
N HIS A 112 -1.13 4.08 11.82
CA HIS A 112 -0.57 4.14 13.17
C HIS A 112 -1.62 3.79 14.25
N LYS A 113 -2.57 2.90 13.91
CA LYS A 113 -3.60 2.42 14.83
C LYS A 113 -2.96 1.75 16.04
N VAL A 114 -3.32 2.19 17.24
CA VAL A 114 -2.89 1.59 18.51
C VAL A 114 -3.24 0.10 18.53
N ASN A 115 -2.27 -0.74 18.87
CA ASN A 115 -2.35 -2.21 18.82
C ASN A 115 -2.59 -2.79 17.40
N GLY A 116 -2.45 -1.98 16.35
CA GLY A 116 -2.49 -2.45 14.96
C GLY A 116 -1.21 -3.19 14.54
N ALA A 117 -1.21 -3.75 13.34
CA ALA A 117 -0.10 -4.53 12.80
C ALA A 117 1.21 -3.73 12.73
N TRP A 118 1.14 -2.49 12.28
CA TRP A 118 2.28 -1.59 12.26
C TRP A 118 2.79 -1.29 13.67
N ASP A 119 1.90 -0.90 14.59
CA ASP A 119 2.26 -0.50 15.95
C ASP A 119 2.93 -1.63 16.74
N LYS A 120 2.34 -2.84 16.64
CA LYS A 120 2.87 -4.07 17.26
C LYS A 120 4.27 -4.43 16.79
N ILE A 121 4.64 -4.10 15.56
CA ILE A 121 5.95 -4.40 15.00
C ILE A 121 6.91 -3.24 15.21
N TYR A 122 6.50 -2.02 14.88
CA TYR A 122 7.35 -0.84 14.96
C TYR A 122 7.82 -0.56 16.39
N LYS A 123 6.95 -0.73 17.39
CA LYS A 123 7.28 -0.62 18.83
C LYS A 123 8.16 0.59 19.15
N ASN A 124 7.65 1.79 18.86
CA ASN A 124 8.39 3.06 19.06
C ASN A 124 9.78 3.10 18.42
N GLY A 125 10.01 2.35 17.34
CA GLY A 125 11.26 2.30 16.58
C GLY A 125 12.12 1.06 16.80
N GLU A 126 11.87 0.24 17.83
CA GLU A 126 12.64 -1.00 18.07
C GLU A 126 12.53 -2.02 16.93
N GLY A 127 11.43 -1.97 16.20
CA GLY A 127 11.17 -2.80 15.03
C GLY A 127 11.23 -2.06 13.70
N ASP A 128 11.94 -0.93 13.62
CA ASP A 128 12.12 -0.22 12.36
C ASP A 128 12.62 -1.18 11.26
N ARG A 129 11.93 -1.14 10.12
CA ARG A 129 12.13 -1.98 8.93
C ARG A 129 11.87 -3.48 9.12
N ARG A 130 11.41 -3.96 10.28
CA ARG A 130 11.03 -5.36 10.43
C ARG A 130 9.78 -5.67 9.59
N CYS A 131 9.76 -6.84 8.97
CA CYS A 131 8.58 -7.31 8.23
C CYS A 131 7.39 -7.50 9.18
N ILE A 132 6.23 -7.03 8.74
CA ILE A 132 4.95 -7.19 9.40
C ILE A 132 4.36 -8.53 8.92
N PRO A 133 4.18 -9.52 9.81
CA PRO A 133 3.55 -10.78 9.45
C PRO A 133 2.14 -10.57 8.91
N ILE A 134 1.77 -11.36 7.89
CA ILE A 134 0.49 -11.21 7.20
C ILE A 134 -0.71 -11.43 8.13
N ASP A 135 -0.56 -12.31 9.12
CA ASP A 135 -1.58 -12.61 10.12
C ASP A 135 -1.87 -11.40 11.02
N LEU A 136 -0.88 -10.53 11.26
CA LEU A 136 -1.12 -9.28 11.98
C LEU A 136 -1.93 -8.30 11.13
N ILE A 137 -1.63 -8.20 9.82
CA ILE A 137 -2.40 -7.36 8.89
C ILE A 137 -3.84 -7.85 8.78
N LEU A 138 -4.05 -9.18 8.71
CA LEU A 138 -5.38 -9.79 8.76
C LEU A 138 -6.08 -9.57 10.11
N GLY A 139 -5.33 -9.44 11.20
CA GLY A 139 -5.87 -9.12 12.52
C GLY A 139 -6.45 -7.70 12.62
N ASP A 140 -5.96 -6.76 11.82
CA ASP A 140 -6.39 -5.35 11.86
C ASP A 140 -7.78 -5.11 11.24
N VAL A 141 -8.28 -6.07 10.45
CA VAL A 141 -9.54 -5.99 9.70
C VAL A 141 -10.72 -6.74 10.32
N LYS A 142 -10.48 -7.45 11.43
CA LYS A 142 -11.51 -8.13 12.22
C LYS A 142 -12.25 -7.18 13.15
#